data_AF-A0A7S0PPK1-F1
#
_entry.id   AF-A0A7S0PPK1-F1
#
_cell.length_a   1.000
_cell.length_b   1.000
_cell.length_c   1.000
_cell.angle_alpha   90.00
_cell.angle_beta   90.00
_cell.angle_gamma   90.00
#
_symmetry.space_group_name_H-M   'P 1'
#
loop_
_entity.id
_entity.type
_entity.pdbx_description
1 polymer ?
#
loop_
_entity_poly.entity_id
_entity_poly.type
_entity_poly.pdbx_seq_one_letter_code
_entity_poly.pdbx_strand_id
1 'polypeptide(L)'
;MRYAVQVLSSSPSPSPSRVSSGQRLAALWRTLRVDTAPIMTPNFRTQTGPSAKSQYKLKMESRGESQAWKRKAEKMFADGEPPLDLWHDRSQALIDNDIIPARLRGVNQHHVSTVQVEMHALVGDKILGAALMEVLVNSGLCVDTGQVTKFYSNVSSNAVFLRYLHDILPARIMEDQINGNMEAHSAGTTIEAAVYKVNGYAGGPQAVEQLAKWLVYKVVFQGTQSGEISNPKGLLLENYGDVDSKRIEGTPDHAPEFIATARWPRENCPAWRPDEPQRVTQAKGTSKKNAEASAALVMLKQYEHEIINAPPMQPKEKLELKMENAVGHLYTLGGICESTTEIKDGDGPPLHVAVMRFGQQTASAQATTKKHAMRLAAQQLLEAAGEYDH
;
A
#
# COMPACT_ATOMS: atom_id res chain seq x y z
N MET A 1 8.23 52.34 37.07
CA MET A 1 9.30 52.24 38.11
C MET A 1 8.63 51.93 39.45
N ARG A 2 9.27 51.10 40.26
CA ARG A 2 8.90 50.56 41.59
C ARG A 2 8.17 49.21 41.60
N TYR A 3 9.02 48.23 41.94
CA TYR A 3 8.82 46.83 42.29
C TYR A 3 7.98 46.66 43.55
N ALA A 4 7.29 45.51 43.63
CA ALA A 4 7.09 44.81 44.89
C ALA A 4 7.33 43.32 44.64
N VAL A 5 8.43 42.84 45.21
CA VAL A 5 8.81 41.44 45.35
C VAL A 5 8.07 40.89 46.58
N GLN A 6 7.44 39.73 46.46
CA GLN A 6 7.13 38.92 47.64
C GLN A 6 7.41 37.45 47.33
N VAL A 7 8.34 36.90 48.11
CA VAL A 7 8.90 35.56 48.01
C VAL A 7 8.24 34.66 49.06
N LEU A 8 7.75 33.52 48.58
CA LEU A 8 7.58 32.19 49.20
C LEU A 8 6.90 32.05 50.58
N SER A 9 5.77 31.34 50.57
CA SER A 9 5.45 30.34 51.60
C SER A 9 5.25 28.98 50.93
N SER A 10 6.12 28.04 51.30
CA SER A 10 6.13 26.63 50.93
C SER A 10 5.00 25.85 51.60
N SER A 11 4.33 24.98 50.84
CA SER A 11 3.49 23.88 51.33
C SER A 11 3.30 22.85 50.20
N PRO A 12 3.07 21.56 50.53
CA PRO A 12 3.85 20.45 49.97
C PRO A 12 3.35 19.92 48.63
N SER A 13 4.30 19.32 47.92
CA SER A 13 4.14 18.50 46.72
C SER A 13 3.13 17.37 46.91
N PRO A 14 2.13 17.22 46.02
CA PRO A 14 1.41 15.96 45.91
C PRO A 14 2.32 14.92 45.26
N SER A 15 2.52 13.82 45.95
CA SER A 15 3.19 12.62 45.45
C SER A 15 2.47 12.12 44.17
N PRO A 16 3.20 11.60 43.17
CA PRO A 16 2.58 11.17 41.92
C PRO A 16 1.82 9.86 42.15
N SER A 17 0.50 9.94 42.25
CA SER A 17 -0.35 8.75 42.14
C SER A 17 -0.22 8.17 40.73
N ARG A 18 0.16 6.89 40.66
CA ARG A 18 0.18 6.06 39.43
C ARG A 18 -1.18 6.15 38.72
N VAL A 19 -1.26 6.99 37.69
CA VAL A 19 -2.32 6.91 36.68
C VAL A 19 -1.87 5.89 35.66
N SER A 20 -2.60 4.78 35.55
CA SER A 20 -2.26 3.71 34.62
C SER A 20 -2.42 4.17 33.16
N SER A 21 -1.55 3.68 32.30
CA SER A 21 -1.47 3.97 30.86
C SER A 21 -2.79 3.77 30.10
N GLY A 22 -3.74 3.03 30.67
CA GLY A 22 -5.08 2.80 30.10
C GLY A 22 -6.03 3.99 30.19
N GLN A 23 -5.88 4.90 31.17
CA GLN A 23 -6.80 6.04 31.33
C GLN A 23 -6.52 7.20 30.36
N ARG A 24 -5.29 7.30 29.81
CA ARG A 24 -4.95 8.29 28.77
C ARG A 24 -5.47 7.91 27.39
N LEU A 25 -5.57 6.61 27.08
CA LEU A 25 -6.13 6.14 25.80
C LEU A 25 -7.66 6.31 25.75
N ALA A 26 -8.37 6.06 26.86
CA ALA A 26 -9.82 6.23 26.92
C ALA A 26 -10.28 7.70 26.76
N ALA A 27 -9.43 8.67 27.12
CA ALA A 27 -9.71 10.09 26.91
C ALA A 27 -9.56 10.51 25.44
N LEU A 28 -8.63 9.91 24.69
CA LEU A 28 -8.43 10.20 23.27
C LEU A 28 -9.59 9.70 22.39
N TRP A 29 -10.22 8.58 22.76
CA TRP A 29 -11.37 8.01 22.04
C TRP A 29 -12.70 8.77 22.25
N ARG A 30 -12.80 9.63 23.28
CA ARG A 30 -14.04 10.40 23.55
C ARG A 30 -14.15 11.70 22.77
N THR A 31 -13.07 12.19 22.18
CA THR A 31 -13.04 13.41 21.36
C THR A 31 -13.36 13.20 19.87
N LEU A 32 -13.57 11.94 19.43
CA LEU A 32 -14.03 11.59 18.09
C LEU A 32 -15.50 11.14 18.12
N ARG A 33 -16.41 12.02 18.52
CA ARG A 33 -17.84 11.89 18.19
C ARG A 33 -18.13 12.85 17.05
N VAL A 34 -18.30 12.29 15.85
CA VAL A 34 -18.94 12.98 14.74
C VAL A 34 -20.44 12.88 14.98
N ASP A 35 -21.12 14.02 15.05
CA ASP A 35 -22.57 14.11 15.15
C ASP A 35 -23.21 13.41 13.95
N THR A 36 -23.99 12.35 14.20
CA THR A 36 -24.74 11.62 13.18
C THR A 36 -26.00 12.39 12.80
N ALA A 37 -25.94 13.20 11.75
CA ALA A 37 -27.13 13.61 11.01
C ALA A 37 -27.71 12.42 10.21
N PRO A 38 -29.04 12.29 10.09
CA PRO A 38 -29.66 11.12 9.44
C PRO A 38 -29.43 11.16 7.92
N ILE A 39 -28.74 10.14 7.41
CA ILE A 39 -28.53 9.94 5.97
C ILE A 39 -29.86 9.46 5.35
N MET A 40 -30.35 10.22 4.37
CA MET A 40 -31.51 9.87 3.55
C MET A 40 -31.30 8.51 2.86
N THR A 41 -32.32 7.66 2.92
CA THR A 41 -32.42 6.39 2.19
C THR A 41 -32.32 6.60 0.66
N PRO A 42 -31.42 5.91 -0.06
CA PRO A 42 -31.43 5.93 -1.51
C PRO A 42 -32.42 4.89 -2.06
N ASN A 43 -33.30 5.34 -2.96
CA ASN A 43 -34.14 4.50 -3.80
C ASN A 43 -33.27 3.54 -4.64
N PHE A 44 -33.40 2.24 -4.41
CA PHE A 44 -32.80 1.21 -5.27
C PHE A 44 -33.50 1.17 -6.63
N ARG A 45 -32.90 1.83 -7.63
CA ARG A 45 -33.07 1.43 -9.03
C ARG A 45 -32.04 0.34 -9.33
N THR A 46 -32.50 -0.82 -9.79
CA THR A 46 -31.68 -1.86 -10.40
C THR A 46 -30.79 -1.26 -11.49
N GLN A 47 -29.53 -1.00 -11.16
CA GLN A 47 -28.53 -0.51 -12.10
C GLN A 47 -28.01 -1.70 -12.92
N THR A 48 -28.43 -1.78 -14.17
CA THR A 48 -27.69 -2.49 -15.21
C THR A 48 -26.24 -2.01 -15.19
N GLY A 49 -25.29 -2.94 -15.17
CA GLY A 49 -23.85 -2.65 -15.08
C GLY A 49 -23.36 -1.63 -16.11
N PRO A 50 -22.23 -0.95 -15.85
CA PRO A 50 -21.76 0.16 -16.67
C PRO A 50 -21.50 -0.29 -18.11
N SER A 51 -21.99 0.49 -19.08
CA SER A 51 -21.80 0.24 -20.51
C SER A 51 -20.31 0.19 -20.89
N ALA A 52 -19.95 -0.46 -22.00
CA ALA A 52 -18.56 -0.55 -22.48
C ALA A 52 -17.88 0.83 -22.59
N LYS A 53 -18.63 1.88 -22.95
CA LYS A 53 -18.16 3.27 -23.00
C LYS A 53 -17.88 3.85 -21.61
N SER A 54 -18.70 3.50 -20.61
CA SER A 54 -18.51 3.89 -19.20
C SER A 54 -17.30 3.16 -18.60
N GLN A 55 -17.07 1.90 -18.95
CA GLN A 55 -15.92 1.14 -18.48
C GLN A 55 -14.62 1.59 -19.14
N TYR A 56 -14.64 1.89 -20.45
CA TYR A 56 -13.51 2.51 -21.15
C TYR A 56 -13.16 3.86 -20.51
N LYS A 57 -14.16 4.70 -20.22
CA LYS A 57 -13.97 5.96 -19.51
C LYS A 57 -13.37 5.75 -18.11
N LEU A 58 -13.87 4.79 -17.33
CA LEU A 58 -13.31 4.43 -16.01
C LEU A 58 -11.87 3.90 -16.12
N LYS A 59 -11.53 3.13 -17.17
CA LYS A 59 -10.16 2.69 -17.45
C LYS A 59 -9.24 3.87 -17.75
N MET A 60 -9.66 4.79 -18.64
CA MET A 60 -8.90 6.01 -18.95
C MET A 60 -8.79 6.95 -17.74
N GLU A 61 -9.80 7.02 -16.88
CA GLU A 61 -9.78 7.79 -15.63
C GLU A 61 -8.86 7.15 -14.57
N SER A 62 -8.86 5.82 -14.45
CA SER A 62 -7.96 5.07 -13.55
C SER A 62 -6.48 5.16 -13.96
N ARG A 63 -6.23 5.55 -15.21
CA ARG A 63 -4.90 5.79 -15.81
C ARG A 63 -4.58 7.28 -15.93
N GLY A 64 -5.45 8.17 -15.46
CA GLY A 64 -5.36 9.63 -15.64
C GLY A 64 -5.16 10.15 -17.08
N GLU A 65 -5.49 9.33 -18.07
CA GLU A 65 -5.50 9.66 -19.49
C GLU A 65 -6.78 10.39 -19.90
N SER A 66 -7.83 10.32 -19.07
CA SER A 66 -9.07 11.09 -19.26
C SER A 66 -8.82 12.59 -19.10
N GLN A 67 -9.28 13.40 -20.05
CA GLN A 67 -9.25 14.87 -19.91
C GLN A 67 -9.94 15.38 -18.64
N ALA A 68 -10.99 14.68 -18.18
CA ALA A 68 -11.67 15.06 -16.94
C ALA A 68 -10.79 14.82 -15.71
N TRP A 69 -10.00 13.73 -15.71
CA TRP A 69 -9.02 13.46 -14.68
C TRP A 69 -7.88 14.49 -14.71
N LYS A 70 -7.34 14.78 -15.91
CA LYS A 70 -6.28 15.79 -16.09
C LYS A 70 -6.70 17.15 -15.52
N ARG A 71 -7.91 17.62 -15.83
CA ARG A 71 -8.44 18.88 -15.28
C ARG A 71 -8.60 18.87 -13.76
N LYS A 72 -9.02 17.74 -13.17
CA LYS A 72 -9.12 17.60 -11.71
C LYS A 72 -7.74 17.65 -11.05
N ALA A 73 -6.76 17.00 -11.66
CA ALA A 73 -5.40 16.95 -11.16
C ALA A 73 -4.67 18.29 -11.31
N GLU A 74 -4.82 18.96 -12.46
CA GLU A 74 -4.37 20.34 -12.67
C GLU A 74 -5.02 21.31 -11.68
N LYS A 75 -6.30 21.10 -11.31
CA LYS A 75 -6.97 21.91 -10.30
C LYS A 75 -6.42 21.63 -8.89
N MET A 76 -6.19 20.37 -8.53
CA MET A 76 -5.67 20.01 -7.21
C MET A 76 -4.24 20.52 -7.00
N PHE A 77 -3.42 20.45 -8.03
CA PHE A 77 -2.01 20.86 -8.01
C PHE A 77 -1.79 22.12 -8.85
N ALA A 78 -2.77 23.05 -8.83
CA ALA A 78 -2.72 24.29 -9.59
C ALA A 78 -1.53 25.17 -9.19
N ASP A 79 -1.16 25.11 -7.91
CA ASP A 79 -0.01 25.82 -7.35
C ASP A 79 1.33 25.10 -7.64
N GLY A 80 1.30 24.01 -8.42
CA GLY A 80 2.45 23.22 -8.81
C GLY A 80 2.77 22.09 -7.83
N GLU A 81 4.05 21.73 -7.78
CA GLU A 81 4.55 20.69 -6.89
C GLU A 81 4.39 21.12 -5.43
N PRO A 82 3.74 20.30 -4.57
CA PRO A 82 3.64 20.60 -3.14
C PRO A 82 5.04 20.78 -2.53
N PRO A 83 5.30 21.80 -1.70
CA PRO A 83 6.61 21.96 -1.07
C PRO A 83 6.88 20.84 -0.07
N LEU A 84 8.15 20.63 0.31
CA LEU A 84 8.58 19.73 1.40
C LEU A 84 9.24 20.49 2.57
N ASP A 85 9.19 21.82 2.59
CA ASP A 85 10.00 22.65 3.49
C ASP A 85 9.80 22.31 4.98
N LEU A 86 8.55 22.16 5.43
CA LEU A 86 8.27 21.84 6.83
C LEU A 86 8.68 20.39 7.16
N TRP A 87 8.50 19.46 6.22
CA TRP A 87 9.03 18.11 6.35
C TRP A 87 10.56 18.11 6.50
N HIS A 88 11.27 18.80 5.59
CA HIS A 88 12.74 18.89 5.63
C HIS A 88 13.25 19.57 6.90
N ASP A 89 12.62 20.67 7.32
CA ASP A 89 12.95 21.37 8.57
C ASP A 89 12.86 20.44 9.78
N ARG A 90 11.85 19.56 9.81
CA ARG A 90 11.65 18.62 10.93
C ARG A 90 12.51 17.38 10.82
N SER A 91 12.71 16.85 9.62
CA SER A 91 13.51 15.66 9.38
C SER A 91 15.01 15.91 9.61
N GLN A 92 15.47 17.16 9.47
CA GLN A 92 16.83 17.55 9.82
C GLN A 92 17.16 17.31 11.31
N ALA A 93 16.18 17.39 12.22
CA ALA A 93 16.38 17.15 13.64
C ALA A 93 16.42 15.66 14.03
N LEU A 94 16.23 14.74 13.08
CA LEU A 94 16.27 13.30 13.35
C LEU A 94 17.69 12.82 13.67
N ILE A 95 17.79 11.79 14.49
CA ILE A 95 19.05 11.13 14.82
C ILE A 95 19.04 9.77 14.12
N ASP A 96 20.15 9.42 13.46
CA ASP A 96 20.27 8.20 12.65
C ASP A 96 19.92 6.92 13.43
N ASN A 97 20.22 6.89 14.73
CA ASN A 97 19.91 5.77 15.63
C ASN A 97 18.40 5.49 15.76
N ASP A 98 17.55 6.48 15.49
CA ASP A 98 16.10 6.36 15.62
C ASP A 98 15.40 5.88 14.34
N ILE A 99 16.08 5.96 13.20
CA ILE A 99 15.46 5.78 11.87
C ILE A 99 16.22 4.82 10.95
N ILE A 100 17.55 4.68 11.09
CA ILE A 100 18.35 3.81 10.22
C ILE A 100 18.40 2.40 10.83
N PRO A 101 17.96 1.34 10.13
CA PRO A 101 18.09 -0.05 10.60
C PRO A 101 19.55 -0.41 10.91
N ALA A 102 19.81 -1.16 11.99
CA ALA A 102 21.18 -1.48 12.42
C ALA A 102 22.03 -2.23 11.37
N ARG A 103 21.37 -2.95 10.43
CA ARG A 103 22.03 -3.60 9.28
C ARG A 103 22.65 -2.63 8.29
N LEU A 104 22.24 -1.36 8.30
CA LEU A 104 22.76 -0.28 7.46
C LEU A 104 23.70 0.67 8.23
N ARG A 105 23.90 0.46 9.53
CA ARG A 105 24.84 1.26 10.33
C ARG A 105 26.27 0.75 10.13
N GLY A 106 27.26 1.63 10.27
CA GLY A 106 28.67 1.25 10.16
C GLY A 106 29.09 0.20 11.20
N VAL A 107 30.19 -0.52 10.91
CA VAL A 107 30.68 -1.71 11.63
C VAL A 107 30.79 -1.52 13.16
N ASN A 108 31.01 -0.28 13.62
CA ASN A 108 31.14 0.06 15.04
C ASN A 108 29.81 0.23 15.80
N GLN A 109 28.65 0.04 15.14
CA GLN A 109 27.32 0.32 15.71
C GLN A 109 26.36 -0.88 15.68
N HIS A 110 26.80 -2.06 15.29
CA HIS A 110 25.96 -3.27 15.15
C HIS A 110 25.46 -3.87 16.49
N HIS A 111 25.81 -3.30 17.64
CA HIS A 111 25.38 -3.79 18.97
C HIS A 111 24.06 -3.17 19.46
N VAL A 112 23.44 -2.28 18.69
CA VAL A 112 22.16 -1.63 19.05
C VAL A 112 20.98 -2.40 18.47
N SER A 113 20.05 -2.83 19.32
CA SER A 113 18.83 -3.56 18.95
C SER A 113 18.00 -2.83 17.87
N THR A 114 17.59 -3.54 16.81
CA THR A 114 16.74 -3.01 15.71
C THR A 114 15.28 -2.83 16.10
N VAL A 115 14.86 -3.42 17.24
CA VAL A 115 13.46 -3.48 17.68
C VAL A 115 12.84 -2.09 17.78
N GLN A 116 13.60 -1.07 18.20
CA GLN A 116 13.07 0.29 18.31
C GLN A 116 12.77 0.93 16.95
N VAL A 117 13.66 0.76 15.96
CA VAL A 117 13.46 1.32 14.61
C VAL A 117 12.32 0.60 13.90
N GLU A 118 12.24 -0.72 14.01
CA GLU A 118 11.15 -1.51 13.43
C GLU A 118 9.80 -1.16 14.06
N MET A 119 9.76 -0.90 15.38
CA MET A 119 8.54 -0.42 16.04
C MET A 119 8.17 1.00 15.64
N HIS A 120 9.15 1.91 15.48
CA HIS A 120 8.89 3.24 14.93
C HIS A 120 8.34 3.15 13.51
N ALA A 121 8.94 2.31 12.65
CA ALA A 121 8.48 2.08 11.29
C ALA A 121 7.05 1.53 11.27
N LEU A 122 6.73 0.55 12.11
CA LEU A 122 5.38 -0.02 12.19
C LEU A 122 4.31 1.04 12.50
N VAL A 123 4.58 1.94 13.44
CA VAL A 123 3.63 3.02 13.78
C VAL A 123 3.64 4.11 12.72
N GLY A 124 4.81 4.44 12.18
CA GLY A 124 5.01 5.40 11.11
C GLY A 124 4.28 5.03 9.82
N ASP A 125 4.27 3.75 9.43
CA ASP A 125 3.47 3.20 8.35
C ASP A 125 1.98 3.54 8.52
N LYS A 126 1.44 3.42 9.75
CA LYS A 126 0.04 3.76 10.01
C LYS A 126 -0.23 5.26 9.93
N ILE A 127 0.69 6.08 10.42
CA ILE A 127 0.58 7.54 10.38
C ILE A 127 0.65 8.02 8.93
N LEU A 128 1.69 7.61 8.19
CA LEU A 128 1.84 7.96 6.78
C LEU A 128 0.68 7.42 5.95
N GLY A 129 0.27 6.19 6.22
CA GLY A 129 -0.82 5.54 5.50
C GLY A 129 -2.13 6.29 5.65
N ALA A 130 -2.46 6.76 6.87
CA ALA A 130 -3.63 7.59 7.11
C ALA A 130 -3.56 8.92 6.35
N ALA A 131 -2.42 9.62 6.39
CA ALA A 131 -2.23 10.87 5.67
C ALA A 131 -2.32 10.70 4.15
N LEU A 132 -1.73 9.64 3.58
CA LEU A 132 -1.83 9.30 2.16
C LEU A 132 -3.27 9.03 1.74
N MET A 133 -4.01 8.26 2.53
CA MET A 133 -5.41 7.96 2.26
C MET A 133 -6.28 9.22 2.30
N GLU A 134 -6.06 10.09 3.29
CA GLU A 134 -6.76 11.37 3.39
C GLU A 134 -6.52 12.24 2.16
N VAL A 135 -5.27 12.38 1.71
CA VAL A 135 -4.93 13.10 0.48
C VAL A 135 -5.61 12.48 -0.74
N LEU A 136 -5.53 11.16 -0.90
CA LEU A 136 -6.12 10.46 -2.06
C LEU A 136 -7.65 10.57 -2.10
N VAL A 137 -8.32 10.46 -0.96
CA VAL A 137 -9.78 10.58 -0.89
C VAL A 137 -10.23 12.02 -1.14
N ASN A 138 -9.54 13.00 -0.53
CA ASN A 138 -9.89 14.41 -0.66
C ASN A 138 -9.45 15.03 -2.00
N SER A 139 -8.55 14.36 -2.73
CA SER A 139 -8.06 14.80 -4.04
C SER A 139 -9.16 14.90 -5.11
N GLY A 140 -10.21 14.09 -5.00
CA GLY A 140 -11.20 13.88 -6.06
C GLY A 140 -10.64 13.23 -7.33
N LEU A 141 -9.37 12.79 -7.32
CA LEU A 141 -8.68 12.08 -8.40
C LEU A 141 -9.17 10.64 -8.55
N CYS A 142 -9.51 10.02 -7.42
CA CYS A 142 -10.01 8.65 -7.38
C CYS A 142 -11.52 8.66 -7.63
N VAL A 143 -11.99 7.77 -8.50
CA VAL A 143 -13.41 7.61 -8.82
C VAL A 143 -14.11 6.66 -7.84
N ASP A 144 -13.37 5.69 -7.33
CA ASP A 144 -13.87 4.66 -6.42
C ASP A 144 -12.80 4.22 -5.41
N THR A 145 -13.21 3.44 -4.42
CA THR A 145 -12.34 2.87 -3.38
C THR A 145 -11.24 1.98 -3.94
N GLY A 146 -11.51 1.26 -5.03
CA GLY A 146 -10.51 0.41 -5.70
C GLY A 146 -9.35 1.22 -6.28
N GLN A 147 -9.64 2.37 -6.89
CA GLN A 147 -8.62 3.31 -7.38
C GLN A 147 -7.83 3.94 -6.25
N VAL A 148 -8.50 4.33 -5.15
CA VAL A 148 -7.82 4.83 -3.96
C VAL A 148 -6.79 3.81 -3.48
N THR A 149 -7.18 2.54 -3.32
CA THR A 149 -6.22 1.55 -2.81
C THR A 149 -5.13 1.21 -3.81
N LYS A 150 -5.42 1.23 -5.12
CA LYS A 150 -4.40 1.05 -6.15
C LYS A 150 -3.33 2.14 -6.08
N PHE A 151 -3.75 3.40 -5.98
CA PHE A 151 -2.82 4.53 -5.84
C PHE A 151 -2.09 4.48 -4.50
N TYR A 152 -2.79 4.21 -3.41
CA TYR A 152 -2.18 4.00 -2.09
C TYR A 152 -1.06 2.96 -2.15
N SER A 153 -1.35 1.76 -2.65
CA SER A 153 -0.39 0.65 -2.70
C SER A 153 0.83 0.96 -3.54
N ASN A 154 0.68 1.84 -4.54
CA ASN A 154 1.80 2.31 -5.35
C ASN A 154 2.64 3.32 -4.57
N VAL A 155 1.99 4.36 -4.04
CA VAL A 155 2.64 5.47 -3.32
C VAL A 155 3.37 4.97 -2.06
N SER A 156 2.77 4.04 -1.32
CA SER A 156 3.35 3.47 -0.10
C SER A 156 4.31 2.30 -0.36
N SER A 157 4.75 2.09 -1.61
CA SER A 157 5.62 0.97 -1.94
C SER A 157 7.07 1.26 -1.59
N ASN A 158 7.77 0.24 -1.07
CA ASN A 158 9.21 0.28 -0.82
C ASN A 158 10.04 0.70 -2.04
N ALA A 159 9.58 0.41 -3.25
CA ALA A 159 10.24 0.83 -4.48
C ALA A 159 10.14 2.34 -4.71
N VAL A 160 8.96 2.93 -4.47
CA VAL A 160 8.75 4.38 -4.52
C VAL A 160 9.56 5.08 -3.43
N PHE A 161 9.53 4.54 -2.20
CA PHE A 161 10.33 5.05 -1.10
C PHE A 161 11.83 5.04 -1.39
N LEU A 162 12.35 3.97 -2.00
CA LEU A 162 13.74 3.92 -2.45
C LEU A 162 14.03 4.96 -3.55
N ARG A 163 13.13 5.08 -4.54
CA ARG A 163 13.28 6.02 -5.67
C ARG A 163 13.40 7.48 -5.22
N TYR A 164 12.59 7.88 -4.25
CA TYR A 164 12.51 9.26 -3.75
C TYR A 164 13.24 9.49 -2.44
N LEU A 165 14.02 8.51 -1.99
CA LEU A 165 14.62 8.53 -0.67
C LEU A 165 15.46 9.78 -0.40
N HIS A 166 16.27 10.16 -1.39
CA HIS A 166 17.12 11.35 -1.30
C HIS A 166 16.29 12.64 -1.24
N ASP A 167 15.17 12.72 -1.96
CA ASP A 167 14.28 13.88 -1.91
C ASP A 167 13.54 13.96 -0.57
N ILE A 168 13.21 12.81 0.04
CA ILE A 168 12.49 12.73 1.31
C ILE A 168 13.44 12.98 2.50
N LEU A 169 14.67 12.48 2.47
CA LEU A 169 15.65 12.58 3.57
C LEU A 169 17.04 13.08 3.08
N PRO A 170 17.13 14.29 2.48
CA PRO A 170 18.33 14.75 1.77
C PRO A 170 19.56 14.92 2.67
N ALA A 171 19.37 15.29 3.95
CA ALA A 171 20.48 15.57 4.87
C ALA A 171 21.03 14.32 5.59
N ARG A 172 20.49 13.13 5.32
CA ARG A 172 20.70 11.94 6.17
C ARG A 172 21.23 10.72 5.44
N ILE A 173 21.21 10.73 4.11
CA ILE A 173 21.56 9.58 3.30
C ILE A 173 22.65 10.03 2.34
N MET A 174 23.87 9.52 2.54
CA MET A 174 24.95 9.76 1.60
C MET A 174 24.67 9.00 0.30
N GLU A 175 24.93 9.61 -0.86
CA GLU A 175 24.71 8.97 -2.19
C GLU A 175 25.36 7.57 -2.26
N ASP A 176 26.49 7.40 -1.59
CA ASP A 176 27.26 6.17 -1.44
C ASP A 176 26.45 5.03 -0.82
N GLN A 177 25.55 5.34 0.12
CA GLN A 177 24.68 4.36 0.78
C GLN A 177 23.56 3.89 -0.16
N ILE A 178 23.08 4.76 -1.05
CA ILE A 178 22.08 4.43 -2.08
C ILE A 178 22.73 3.54 -3.15
N ASN A 179 23.96 3.87 -3.55
CA ASN A 179 24.73 3.12 -4.54
C ASN A 179 25.31 1.79 -4.00
N GLY A 180 25.39 1.63 -2.68
CA GLY A 180 25.89 0.43 -2.00
C GLY A 180 24.91 -0.74 -1.87
N ASN A 181 23.87 -0.82 -2.71
CA ASN A 181 22.77 -1.78 -2.65
C ASN A 181 21.83 -1.61 -1.44
N MET A 182 21.38 -0.39 -1.13
CA MET A 182 20.32 -0.26 -0.12
C MET A 182 19.05 -0.97 -0.58
N GLU A 183 18.65 -2.03 0.13
CA GLU A 183 17.44 -2.77 -0.20
C GLU A 183 16.20 -1.88 -0.08
N ALA A 184 15.27 -1.99 -1.03
CA ALA A 184 14.01 -1.24 -1.02
C ALA A 184 13.25 -1.39 0.31
N HIS A 185 13.31 -2.58 0.94
CA HIS A 185 12.73 -2.80 2.26
C HIS A 185 13.33 -1.87 3.33
N SER A 186 14.65 -1.67 3.31
CA SER A 186 15.32 -0.79 4.25
C SER A 186 15.01 0.69 3.99
N ALA A 187 14.73 1.09 2.74
CA ALA A 187 14.25 2.44 2.43
C ALA A 187 12.90 2.71 3.09
N GLY A 188 11.95 1.78 2.94
CA GLY A 188 10.62 1.90 3.54
C GLY A 188 10.68 2.00 5.05
N THR A 189 11.39 1.07 5.71
CA THR A 189 11.57 1.10 7.16
C THR A 189 12.17 2.42 7.66
N THR A 190 13.13 2.99 6.91
CA THR A 190 13.78 4.26 7.28
C THR A 190 12.81 5.44 7.20
N ILE A 191 12.07 5.56 6.08
CA ILE A 191 11.09 6.64 5.88
C ILE A 191 9.95 6.52 6.90
N GLU A 192 9.42 5.32 7.11
CA GLU A 192 8.36 5.08 8.08
C GLU A 192 8.81 5.43 9.50
N ALA A 193 10.01 5.01 9.92
CA ALA A 193 10.55 5.39 11.23
C ALA A 193 10.73 6.91 11.36
N ALA A 194 11.17 7.59 10.29
CA ALA A 194 11.27 9.05 10.25
C ALA A 194 9.90 9.71 10.42
N VAL A 195 8.86 9.20 9.75
CA VAL A 195 7.48 9.70 9.90
C VAL A 195 7.04 9.64 11.35
N TYR A 196 7.26 8.51 12.03
CA TYR A 196 6.89 8.37 13.44
C TYR A 196 7.56 9.43 14.31
N LYS A 197 8.87 9.66 14.13
CA LYS A 197 9.63 10.62 14.93
C LYS A 197 9.23 12.06 14.63
N VAL A 198 9.11 12.42 13.34
CA VAL A 198 8.68 13.76 12.91
C VAL A 198 7.28 14.08 13.42
N ASN A 199 6.35 13.11 13.38
CA ASN A 199 5.00 13.30 13.87
C ASN A 199 4.94 13.68 15.37
N GLY A 200 5.96 13.29 16.15
CA GLY A 200 6.09 13.65 17.56
C GLY A 200 6.59 15.08 17.82
N TYR A 201 7.04 15.81 16.79
CA TYR A 201 7.53 17.19 16.91
C TYR A 201 6.40 18.21 16.78
N ALA A 202 6.65 19.45 17.24
CA ALA A 202 5.73 20.56 17.03
C ALA A 202 5.57 20.86 15.53
N GLY A 203 4.34 20.81 15.02
CA GLY A 203 4.06 20.91 13.59
C GLY A 203 4.31 19.60 12.81
N GLY A 204 4.61 18.50 13.51
CA GLY A 204 4.90 17.19 12.94
C GLY A 204 3.77 16.62 12.07
N PRO A 205 2.50 16.60 12.53
CA PRO A 205 1.39 16.12 11.72
C PRO A 205 1.24 16.87 10.39
N GLN A 206 1.42 18.20 10.39
CA GLN A 206 1.38 19.02 9.19
C GLN A 206 2.56 18.70 8.24
N ALA A 207 3.74 18.44 8.80
CA ALA A 207 4.91 18.00 8.04
C ALA A 207 4.66 16.64 7.34
N VAL A 208 4.00 15.70 8.02
CA VAL A 208 3.62 14.40 7.44
C VAL A 208 2.55 14.56 6.37
N GLU A 209 1.55 15.42 6.59
CA GLU A 209 0.54 15.73 5.57
C GLU A 209 1.18 16.34 4.32
N GLN A 210 2.17 17.22 4.50
CA GLN A 210 2.94 17.80 3.41
C GLN A 210 3.69 16.71 2.61
N LEU A 211 4.38 15.80 3.30
CA LEU A 211 5.04 14.65 2.67
C LEU A 211 4.03 13.78 1.88
N ALA A 212 2.86 13.50 2.47
CA ALA A 212 1.83 12.71 1.81
C ALA A 212 1.32 13.37 0.53
N LYS A 213 1.06 14.69 0.56
CA LYS A 213 0.66 15.47 -0.62
C LYS A 213 1.72 15.42 -1.72
N TRP A 214 2.98 15.60 -1.34
CA TRP A 214 4.11 15.53 -2.28
C TRP A 214 4.25 14.14 -2.92
N LEU A 215 4.16 13.07 -2.12
CA LEU A 215 4.23 11.70 -2.61
C LEU A 215 3.10 11.37 -3.59
N VAL A 216 1.86 11.78 -3.28
CA VAL A 216 0.73 11.62 -4.21
C VAL A 216 0.96 12.42 -5.49
N TYR A 217 1.48 13.65 -5.40
CA TYR A 217 1.84 14.44 -6.58
C TYR A 217 2.87 13.73 -7.47
N LYS A 218 4.00 13.29 -6.89
CA LYS A 218 5.08 12.63 -7.64
C LYS A 218 4.63 11.32 -8.27
N VAL A 219 3.93 10.49 -7.52
CA VAL A 219 3.66 9.11 -7.92
C VAL A 219 2.37 9.01 -8.73
N VAL A 220 1.32 9.71 -8.31
CA VAL A 220 -0.01 9.63 -8.95
C VAL A 220 -0.13 10.67 -10.04
N PHE A 221 0.22 11.93 -9.80
CA PHE A 221 0.08 12.96 -10.85
C PHE A 221 1.20 12.89 -11.89
N GLN A 222 2.47 13.03 -11.49
CA GLN A 222 3.59 12.99 -12.43
C GLN A 222 3.78 11.60 -13.05
N GLY A 223 3.67 10.53 -12.25
CA GLY A 223 3.74 9.15 -12.76
C GLY A 223 2.68 8.83 -13.82
N THR A 224 1.50 9.45 -13.71
CA THR A 224 0.46 9.32 -14.73
C THR A 224 0.77 10.14 -15.99
N GLN A 225 1.33 11.35 -15.86
CA GLN A 225 1.76 12.15 -17.00
C GLN A 225 2.90 11.49 -17.79
N SER A 226 3.77 10.73 -17.12
CA SER A 226 4.87 10.00 -17.74
C SER A 226 4.47 8.63 -18.33
N GLY A 227 3.20 8.21 -18.18
CA GLY A 227 2.73 6.89 -18.63
C GLY A 227 3.28 5.71 -17.81
N GLU A 228 3.65 5.95 -16.55
CA GLU A 228 4.22 4.93 -15.68
C GLU A 228 3.15 3.94 -15.18
N ILE A 229 3.35 2.65 -15.47
CA ILE A 229 2.43 1.58 -15.05
C ILE A 229 2.81 1.08 -13.65
N SER A 230 2.02 1.48 -12.66
CA SER A 230 2.26 1.24 -11.23
C SER A 230 2.01 -0.20 -10.74
N ASN A 231 0.99 -0.86 -11.26
CA ASN A 231 0.65 -2.25 -10.91
C ASN A 231 0.51 -3.10 -12.18
N PRO A 232 1.62 -3.41 -12.87
CA PRO A 232 1.58 -4.08 -14.16
C PRO A 232 0.97 -5.48 -14.06
N LYS A 233 1.26 -6.23 -12.99
CA LYS A 233 0.68 -7.56 -12.78
C LYS A 233 -0.84 -7.49 -12.61
N GLY A 234 -1.34 -6.64 -11.71
CA GLY A 234 -2.78 -6.52 -11.48
C GLY A 234 -3.52 -6.06 -12.74
N LEU A 235 -2.96 -5.06 -13.44
CA LEU A 235 -3.54 -4.55 -14.68
C LEU A 235 -3.58 -5.62 -15.78
N LEU A 236 -2.54 -6.44 -15.92
CA LEU A 236 -2.53 -7.53 -16.88
C LEU A 236 -3.62 -8.57 -16.54
N LEU A 237 -3.74 -8.97 -15.27
CA LEU A 237 -4.77 -9.93 -14.81
C LEU A 237 -6.20 -9.41 -15.06
N GLU A 238 -6.44 -8.13 -14.81
CA GLU A 238 -7.74 -7.47 -15.09
C GLU A 238 -8.11 -7.45 -16.57
N ASN A 239 -7.12 -7.55 -17.46
CA ASN A 239 -7.31 -7.60 -18.90
C ASN A 239 -7.06 -9.00 -19.45
N TYR A 240 -7.42 -10.06 -18.72
CA TYR A 240 -7.33 -11.46 -19.14
C TYR A 240 -5.91 -12.03 -19.35
N GLY A 241 -4.87 -11.40 -18.82
CA GLY A 241 -3.56 -12.04 -18.82
C GLY A 241 -3.40 -13.03 -17.66
N ASP A 242 -2.31 -13.78 -17.69
CA ASP A 242 -1.80 -14.56 -16.56
C ASP A 242 -0.31 -14.24 -16.33
N VAL A 243 0.18 -14.56 -15.14
CA VAL A 243 1.61 -14.49 -14.83
C VAL A 243 1.97 -15.64 -13.91
N ASP A 244 3.01 -16.38 -14.28
CA ASP A 244 3.61 -17.42 -13.46
C ASP A 244 5.12 -17.20 -13.32
N SER A 245 5.73 -17.72 -12.25
CA SER A 245 7.15 -17.55 -12.01
C SER A 245 7.79 -18.72 -11.30
N LYS A 246 9.05 -18.98 -11.66
CA LYS A 246 9.89 -20.02 -11.08
C LYS A 246 11.23 -19.46 -10.64
N ARG A 247 11.78 -20.02 -9.56
CA ARG A 247 13.14 -19.72 -9.14
C ARG A 247 14.11 -20.32 -10.16
N ILE A 248 15.16 -19.59 -10.49
CA ILE A 248 16.24 -20.09 -11.34
C ILE A 248 17.12 -21.00 -10.49
N GLU A 249 17.20 -22.27 -10.88
CA GLU A 249 18.04 -23.26 -10.20
C GLU A 249 19.52 -22.85 -10.24
N GLY A 250 20.25 -23.14 -9.15
CA GLY A 250 21.66 -22.78 -9.01
C GLY A 250 21.95 -21.37 -8.48
N THR A 251 20.92 -20.55 -8.23
CA THR A 251 21.10 -19.23 -7.62
C THR A 251 21.22 -19.32 -6.10
N PRO A 252 22.21 -18.65 -5.48
CA PRO A 252 22.41 -18.72 -4.04
C PRO A 252 21.23 -18.13 -3.25
N ASP A 253 20.93 -18.68 -2.07
CA ASP A 253 19.77 -18.26 -1.26
C ASP A 253 19.83 -16.80 -0.81
N HIS A 254 21.02 -16.25 -0.65
CA HIS A 254 21.23 -14.84 -0.27
C HIS A 254 21.15 -13.88 -1.47
N ALA A 255 21.09 -14.39 -2.70
CA ALA A 255 20.87 -13.60 -3.92
C ALA A 255 20.03 -14.41 -4.92
N PRO A 256 18.75 -14.68 -4.60
CA PRO A 256 17.92 -15.53 -5.42
C PRO A 256 17.51 -14.81 -6.71
N GLU A 257 17.45 -15.52 -7.83
CA GLU A 257 16.82 -15.02 -9.04
C GLU A 257 15.59 -15.84 -9.41
N PHE A 258 14.61 -15.15 -9.99
CA PHE A 258 13.37 -15.70 -10.48
C PHE A 258 13.19 -15.30 -11.94
N ILE A 259 12.64 -16.21 -12.74
CA ILE A 259 12.14 -15.90 -14.08
C ILE A 259 10.62 -16.03 -14.07
N ALA A 260 9.95 -14.99 -14.54
CA ALA A 260 8.51 -14.98 -14.70
C ALA A 260 8.13 -14.98 -16.17
N THR A 261 7.00 -15.61 -16.47
CA THR A 261 6.36 -15.63 -17.78
C THR A 261 4.99 -15.00 -17.66
N ALA A 262 4.70 -13.99 -18.47
CA ALA A 262 3.38 -13.40 -18.59
C ALA A 262 2.76 -13.84 -19.93
N ARG A 263 1.47 -14.20 -19.93
CA ARG A 263 0.77 -14.57 -21.16
C ARG A 263 -0.53 -13.81 -21.33
N TRP A 264 -0.90 -13.57 -22.58
CA TRP A 264 -2.12 -12.87 -22.94
C TRP A 264 -2.60 -13.22 -24.36
N PRO A 265 -3.90 -13.46 -24.59
CA PRO A 265 -4.95 -13.68 -23.59
C PRO A 265 -4.74 -15.03 -22.90
N ARG A 266 -5.07 -15.14 -21.60
CA ARG A 266 -5.01 -16.41 -20.85
C ARG A 266 -5.94 -17.44 -21.50
N GLU A 267 -5.58 -18.72 -21.41
CA GLU A 267 -6.43 -19.80 -21.92
C GLU A 267 -7.82 -19.76 -21.27
N ASN A 268 -8.85 -20.13 -22.03
CA ASN A 268 -10.23 -20.20 -21.57
C ASN A 268 -10.82 -18.86 -21.08
N CYS A 269 -10.38 -17.73 -21.64
CA CYS A 269 -11.05 -16.45 -21.43
C CYS A 269 -11.83 -15.98 -22.68
N PRO A 270 -12.77 -15.04 -22.56
CA PRO A 270 -13.52 -14.51 -23.71
C PRO A 270 -12.66 -13.88 -24.81
N ALA A 271 -11.49 -13.36 -24.45
CA ALA A 271 -10.54 -12.80 -25.40
C ALA A 271 -9.68 -13.89 -26.07
N TRP A 272 -9.70 -15.13 -25.58
CA TRP A 272 -8.92 -16.23 -26.11
C TRP A 272 -9.58 -16.84 -27.33
N ARG A 273 -8.78 -17.00 -28.37
CA ARG A 273 -9.15 -17.61 -29.64
C ARG A 273 -8.15 -18.74 -29.91
N PRO A 274 -8.60 -20.00 -30.02
CA PRO A 274 -7.70 -21.15 -30.21
C PRO A 274 -6.82 -21.05 -31.45
N ASP A 275 -7.28 -20.28 -32.44
CA ASP A 275 -6.66 -20.00 -33.72
C ASP A 275 -5.67 -18.82 -33.69
N GLU A 276 -5.63 -18.04 -32.61
CA GLU A 276 -4.73 -16.90 -32.47
C GLU A 276 -3.56 -17.23 -31.51
N PRO A 277 -2.30 -16.90 -31.88
CA PRO A 277 -1.15 -17.19 -31.03
C PRO A 277 -1.16 -16.31 -29.78
N GLN A 278 -1.16 -16.96 -28.61
CA GLN A 278 -1.01 -16.30 -27.32
C GLN A 278 0.30 -15.51 -27.26
N ARG A 279 0.23 -14.25 -26.83
CA ARG A 279 1.40 -13.42 -26.55
C ARG A 279 2.05 -13.94 -25.29
N VAL A 280 3.38 -14.07 -25.32
CA VAL A 280 4.17 -14.52 -24.17
C VAL A 280 5.36 -13.59 -24.02
N THR A 281 5.60 -13.11 -22.81
CA THR A 281 6.80 -12.35 -22.45
C THR A 281 7.44 -12.95 -21.21
N GLN A 282 8.75 -12.69 -21.04
CA GLN A 282 9.49 -13.15 -19.88
C GLN A 282 10.34 -12.04 -19.30
N ALA A 283 10.52 -12.06 -17.98
CA ALA A 283 11.46 -11.18 -17.30
C ALA A 283 12.07 -11.87 -16.09
N LYS A 284 13.28 -11.46 -15.73
CA LYS A 284 13.94 -11.88 -14.50
C LYS A 284 13.73 -10.86 -13.39
N GLY A 285 13.84 -11.32 -12.14
CA GLY A 285 13.84 -10.45 -10.98
C GLY A 285 14.49 -11.12 -9.77
N THR A 286 14.93 -10.30 -8.82
CA THR A 286 15.56 -10.73 -7.56
C THR A 286 14.56 -11.30 -6.54
N SER A 287 13.26 -11.24 -6.85
CA SER A 287 12.20 -11.86 -6.07
C SER A 287 11.08 -12.32 -6.98
N LYS A 288 10.27 -13.26 -6.50
CA LYS A 288 9.07 -13.72 -7.19
C LYS A 288 8.18 -12.55 -7.63
N LYS A 289 7.89 -11.64 -6.70
CA LYS A 289 7.03 -10.46 -6.94
C LYS A 289 7.61 -9.54 -8.01
N ASN A 290 8.92 -9.28 -7.97
CA ASN A 290 9.59 -8.39 -8.91
C ASN A 290 9.64 -9.00 -10.32
N ALA A 291 9.98 -10.28 -10.44
CA ALA A 291 9.98 -10.98 -11.73
C ALA A 291 8.59 -10.95 -12.38
N GLU A 292 7.53 -11.27 -11.62
CA GLU A 292 6.15 -11.26 -12.13
C GLU A 292 5.70 -9.86 -12.57
N ALA A 293 6.00 -8.83 -11.77
CA ALA A 293 5.69 -7.45 -12.13
C ALA A 293 6.44 -7.01 -13.40
N SER A 294 7.71 -7.38 -13.52
CA SER A 294 8.54 -7.05 -14.69
C SER A 294 8.04 -7.75 -15.96
N ALA A 295 7.68 -9.03 -15.91
CA ALA A 295 7.15 -9.76 -17.06
C ALA A 295 5.82 -9.16 -17.53
N ALA A 296 4.94 -8.83 -16.58
CA ALA A 296 3.68 -8.16 -16.88
C ALA A 296 3.89 -6.75 -17.46
N LEU A 297 4.89 -6.01 -16.99
CA LEU A 297 5.21 -4.68 -17.51
C LEU A 297 5.68 -4.76 -18.97
N VAL A 298 6.53 -5.72 -19.30
CA VAL A 298 6.97 -5.96 -20.69
C VAL A 298 5.78 -6.30 -21.58
N MET A 299 4.89 -7.19 -21.11
CA MET A 299 3.65 -7.54 -21.83
C MET A 299 2.80 -6.31 -22.12
N LEU A 300 2.54 -5.51 -21.08
CA LEU A 300 1.70 -4.32 -21.20
C LEU A 300 2.32 -3.26 -22.09
N LYS A 301 3.64 -3.05 -22.06
CA LYS A 301 4.31 -2.08 -22.94
C LYS A 301 4.35 -2.53 -24.39
N GLN A 302 4.55 -3.82 -24.64
CA GLN A 302 4.71 -4.34 -26.00
C GLN A 302 3.37 -4.53 -26.72
N TYR A 303 2.33 -4.96 -26.00
CA TYR A 303 1.03 -5.30 -26.56
C TYR A 303 -0.11 -4.41 -26.03
N GLU A 304 0.23 -3.20 -25.57
CA GLU A 304 -0.71 -2.28 -24.93
C GLU A 304 -2.01 -2.12 -25.73
N HIS A 305 -1.85 -1.83 -27.02
CA HIS A 305 -2.97 -1.55 -27.91
C HIS A 305 -3.90 -2.77 -28.08
N GLU A 306 -3.36 -3.98 -28.10
CA GLU A 306 -4.16 -5.21 -28.20
C GLU A 306 -4.92 -5.48 -26.89
N ILE A 307 -4.21 -5.35 -25.75
CA ILE A 307 -4.73 -5.64 -24.42
C ILE A 307 -5.85 -4.66 -24.02
N ILE A 308 -5.70 -3.38 -24.35
CA ILE A 308 -6.68 -2.33 -24.00
C ILE A 308 -7.97 -2.47 -24.80
N ASN A 309 -7.85 -2.84 -26.08
CA ASN A 309 -8.98 -2.92 -26.99
C ASN A 309 -9.73 -4.26 -26.91
N ALA A 310 -9.28 -5.17 -26.05
CA ALA A 310 -9.93 -6.45 -25.84
C ALA A 310 -11.36 -6.27 -25.28
N PRO A 311 -12.31 -7.11 -25.71
CA PRO A 311 -13.70 -7.04 -25.24
C PRO A 311 -13.77 -7.14 -23.71
N PRO A 312 -14.62 -6.37 -23.02
CA PRO A 312 -14.65 -6.32 -21.56
C PRO A 312 -15.04 -7.66 -20.93
N MET A 313 -14.43 -7.97 -19.79
CA MET A 313 -14.67 -9.20 -19.02
C MET A 313 -16.09 -9.25 -18.51
N GLN A 314 -16.74 -10.42 -18.63
CA GLN A 314 -18.08 -10.57 -18.12
C GLN A 314 -18.07 -10.42 -16.59
N PRO A 315 -19.13 -9.83 -15.99
CA PRO A 315 -19.18 -9.57 -14.55
C PRO A 315 -18.90 -10.80 -13.68
N LYS A 316 -19.37 -11.97 -14.11
CA LYS A 316 -19.18 -13.26 -13.42
C LYS A 316 -17.71 -13.70 -13.39
N GLU A 317 -17.02 -13.59 -14.51
CA GLU A 317 -15.59 -13.94 -14.61
C GLU A 317 -14.71 -12.95 -13.83
N LYS A 318 -15.12 -11.67 -13.79
CA LYS A 318 -14.47 -10.64 -12.97
C LYS A 318 -14.65 -10.92 -11.48
N LEU A 319 -15.81 -11.41 -11.06
CA LEU A 319 -16.07 -11.85 -9.69
C LEU A 319 -15.19 -13.07 -9.34
N GLU A 320 -15.14 -14.09 -10.21
CA GLU A 320 -14.29 -15.28 -10.02
C GLU A 320 -12.80 -14.91 -9.90
N LEU A 321 -12.30 -13.98 -10.72
CA LEU A 321 -10.93 -13.47 -10.63
C LEU A 321 -10.66 -12.63 -9.37
N LYS A 322 -11.63 -11.79 -8.97
CA LYS A 322 -11.55 -11.07 -7.69
C LYS A 322 -11.49 -12.06 -6.53
N MET A 323 -12.31 -13.12 -6.57
CA MET A 323 -12.29 -14.21 -5.62
C MET A 323 -10.95 -14.98 -5.64
N GLU A 324 -10.32 -15.18 -6.80
CA GLU A 324 -8.97 -15.76 -6.90
C GLU A 324 -7.89 -14.89 -6.23
N ASN A 325 -8.08 -13.57 -6.21
CA ASN A 325 -7.24 -12.60 -5.53
C ASN A 325 -7.81 -12.10 -4.20
N ALA A 326 -8.72 -12.84 -3.57
CA ALA A 326 -9.41 -12.40 -2.35
C ALA A 326 -8.46 -12.01 -1.22
N VAL A 327 -7.32 -12.69 -1.06
CA VAL A 327 -6.31 -12.30 -0.07
C VAL A 327 -5.76 -10.91 -0.35
N GLY A 328 -5.41 -10.62 -1.61
CA GLY A 328 -4.91 -9.31 -2.02
C GLY A 328 -5.96 -8.22 -1.85
N HIS A 329 -7.23 -8.53 -2.16
CA HIS A 329 -8.35 -7.62 -1.95
C HIS A 329 -8.63 -7.35 -0.47
N LEU A 330 -8.58 -8.38 0.38
CA LEU A 330 -8.77 -8.21 1.82
C LEU A 330 -7.64 -7.38 2.46
N TYR A 331 -6.38 -7.62 2.06
CA TYR A 331 -5.25 -6.79 2.50
C TYR A 331 -5.36 -5.35 2.01
N THR A 332 -5.88 -5.15 0.80
CA THR A 332 -6.21 -3.84 0.22
C THR A 332 -7.22 -3.09 1.11
N LEU A 333 -8.18 -3.78 1.72
CA LEU A 333 -9.13 -3.17 2.65
C LEU A 333 -8.59 -3.00 4.08
N GLY A 334 -7.37 -3.47 4.38
CA GLY A 334 -6.77 -3.39 5.71
C GLY A 334 -7.03 -4.62 6.59
N GLY A 335 -7.50 -5.72 5.99
CA GLY A 335 -7.50 -7.01 6.66
C GLY A 335 -6.07 -7.54 6.85
N ILE A 336 -5.90 -8.45 7.80
CA ILE A 336 -4.62 -9.05 8.15
C ILE A 336 -4.76 -10.56 8.25
N CYS A 337 -3.67 -11.28 8.00
CA CYS A 337 -3.56 -12.68 8.38
C CYS A 337 -3.02 -12.74 9.81
N GLU A 338 -3.82 -13.23 10.74
CA GLU A 338 -3.41 -13.35 12.15
C GLU A 338 -2.53 -14.58 12.36
N SER A 339 -2.88 -15.69 11.73
CA SER A 339 -2.10 -16.91 11.83
C SER A 339 -2.33 -17.82 10.63
N THR A 340 -1.32 -18.64 10.35
CA THR A 340 -1.47 -19.82 9.52
C THR A 340 -0.81 -20.98 10.22
N THR A 341 -1.58 -22.02 10.51
CA THR A 341 -1.12 -23.19 11.24
C THR A 341 -1.26 -24.41 10.34
N GLU A 342 -0.22 -25.22 10.28
CA GLU A 342 -0.31 -26.55 9.67
C GLU A 342 -0.78 -27.54 10.73
N ILE A 343 -1.85 -28.24 10.43
CA ILE A 343 -2.39 -29.33 11.24
C ILE A 343 -2.11 -30.62 10.48
N LYS A 344 -1.32 -31.49 11.10
CA LYS A 344 -1.19 -32.89 10.68
C LYS A 344 -2.04 -33.72 11.62
N ASP A 345 -3.11 -34.30 11.08
CA ASP A 345 -3.95 -35.26 11.80
C ASP A 345 -3.85 -36.61 11.07
N GLY A 346 -3.14 -37.56 11.70
CA GLY A 346 -2.93 -38.91 11.16
C GLY A 346 -2.15 -39.00 9.83
N ASP A 347 -2.43 -40.07 9.06
CA ASP A 347 -1.81 -40.42 7.76
C ASP A 347 -2.33 -39.59 6.56
N GLY A 348 -3.08 -38.52 6.81
CA GLY A 348 -3.63 -37.64 5.77
C GLY A 348 -2.64 -36.59 5.25
N PRO A 349 -2.92 -35.98 4.07
CA PRO A 349 -2.15 -34.82 3.60
C PRO A 349 -2.30 -33.64 4.58
N PRO A 350 -1.24 -32.84 4.79
CA PRO A 350 -1.25 -31.75 5.76
C PRO A 350 -2.36 -30.74 5.42
N LEU A 351 -3.12 -30.33 6.44
CA LEU A 351 -4.14 -29.30 6.32
C LEU A 351 -3.59 -28.00 6.86
N HIS A 352 -3.77 -26.92 6.11
CA HIS A 352 -3.42 -25.58 6.56
C HIS A 352 -4.69 -24.85 6.99
N VAL A 353 -4.69 -24.33 8.20
CA VAL A 353 -5.72 -23.43 8.72
C VAL A 353 -5.18 -22.02 8.67
N ALA A 354 -5.89 -21.12 7.99
CA ALA A 354 -5.59 -19.70 7.97
C ALA A 354 -6.66 -18.94 8.74
N VAL A 355 -6.24 -18.04 9.63
CA VAL A 355 -7.11 -17.10 10.33
C VAL A 355 -6.83 -15.70 9.83
N MET A 356 -7.85 -15.08 9.25
CA MET A 356 -7.82 -13.72 8.74
C MET A 356 -8.70 -12.83 9.62
N ARG A 357 -8.36 -11.55 9.73
CA ARG A 357 -9.16 -10.54 10.44
C ARG A 357 -9.37 -9.33 9.57
N PHE A 358 -10.57 -8.75 9.62
CA PHE A 358 -10.90 -7.48 9.03
C PHE A 358 -11.82 -6.68 9.96
N GLY A 359 -11.33 -5.53 10.44
CA GLY A 359 -11.99 -4.80 11.53
C GLY A 359 -12.09 -5.64 12.81
N GLN A 360 -13.32 -5.87 13.27
CA GLN A 360 -13.63 -6.77 14.40
C GLN A 360 -14.03 -8.19 13.97
N GLN A 361 -14.16 -8.44 12.66
CA GLN A 361 -14.56 -9.75 12.14
C GLN A 361 -13.34 -10.62 11.91
N THR A 362 -13.42 -11.88 12.30
CA THR A 362 -12.42 -12.91 12.02
C THR A 362 -13.05 -14.03 11.23
N ALA A 363 -12.29 -14.59 10.30
CA ALA A 363 -12.69 -15.78 9.56
C ALA A 363 -11.53 -16.77 9.53
N SER A 364 -11.88 -18.05 9.63
CA SER A 364 -10.92 -19.14 9.56
C SER A 364 -11.35 -20.13 8.51
N ALA A 365 -10.41 -20.52 7.64
CA ALA A 365 -10.65 -21.56 6.65
C ALA A 365 -9.50 -22.55 6.61
N GLN A 366 -9.84 -23.78 6.24
CA GLN A 366 -8.89 -24.89 6.11
C GLN A 366 -8.79 -25.34 4.66
N ALA A 367 -7.58 -25.64 4.21
CA ALA A 367 -7.35 -26.20 2.88
C ALA A 367 -6.05 -27.00 2.83
N THR A 368 -5.88 -27.78 1.77
CA THR A 368 -4.67 -28.56 1.49
C THR A 368 -3.43 -27.70 1.18
N THR A 369 -3.59 -26.39 0.96
CA THR A 369 -2.47 -25.46 0.81
C THR A 369 -2.72 -24.19 1.60
N LYS A 370 -1.65 -23.63 2.19
CA LYS A 370 -1.70 -22.35 2.91
C LYS A 370 -2.33 -21.22 2.10
N LYS A 371 -1.99 -21.10 0.81
CA LYS A 371 -2.52 -20.06 -0.08
C LYS A 371 -4.03 -20.20 -0.29
N HIS A 372 -4.51 -21.43 -0.42
CA HIS A 372 -5.94 -21.67 -0.62
C HIS A 372 -6.73 -21.43 0.67
N ALA A 373 -6.19 -21.84 1.82
CA ALA A 373 -6.78 -21.58 3.14
C ALA A 373 -6.93 -20.08 3.40
N MET A 374 -5.87 -19.30 3.14
CA MET A 374 -5.90 -17.85 3.27
C MET A 374 -6.93 -17.21 2.31
N ARG A 375 -7.04 -17.72 1.08
CA ARG A 375 -8.01 -17.22 0.10
C ARG A 375 -9.45 -17.44 0.55
N LEU A 376 -9.78 -18.64 1.03
CA LEU A 376 -11.13 -18.96 1.51
C LEU A 376 -11.50 -18.12 2.74
N ALA A 377 -10.58 -17.98 3.70
CA ALA A 377 -10.79 -17.11 4.86
C ALA A 377 -10.96 -15.64 4.45
N ALA A 378 -10.21 -15.21 3.43
CA ALA A 378 -10.35 -13.85 2.89
C ALA A 378 -11.68 -13.63 2.17
N GLN A 379 -12.16 -14.61 1.40
CA GLN A 379 -13.46 -14.56 0.73
C GLN A 379 -14.59 -14.41 1.75
N GLN A 380 -14.58 -15.21 2.81
CA GLN A 380 -15.59 -15.14 3.87
C GLN A 380 -15.69 -13.74 4.51
N LEU A 381 -14.56 -13.08 4.75
CA LEU A 381 -14.55 -11.71 5.29
C LEU A 381 -15.03 -10.67 4.28
N LEU A 382 -14.69 -10.84 3.00
CA LEU A 382 -15.13 -9.93 1.94
C LEU A 382 -16.63 -10.09 1.66
N GLU A 383 -17.16 -11.30 1.69
CA GLU A 383 -18.60 -11.59 1.62
C GLU A 383 -19.32 -10.98 2.82
N ALA A 384 -18.80 -11.19 4.04
CA ALA A 384 -19.39 -10.60 5.26
C ALA A 384 -19.34 -9.07 5.29
N ALA A 385 -18.39 -8.46 4.58
CA ALA A 385 -18.27 -7.01 4.41
C ALA A 385 -19.14 -6.45 3.27
N GLY A 386 -19.83 -7.31 2.50
CA GLY A 386 -20.62 -6.90 1.33
C GLY A 386 -19.79 -6.52 0.09
N GLU A 387 -18.52 -6.94 0.04
CA GLU A 387 -17.63 -6.70 -1.10
C GLU A 387 -17.82 -7.72 -2.23
N TYR A 388 -18.31 -8.91 -1.88
CA TYR A 388 -18.72 -9.96 -2.81
C TYR A 388 -20.20 -10.30 -2.59
N ASP A 389 -21.03 -10.06 -3.60
CA ASP A 389 -22.42 -10.53 -3.65
C ASP A 389 -22.48 -11.91 -4.33
N HIS A 390 -23.40 -12.76 -3.86
CA HIS A 390 -23.71 -14.07 -4.48
C HIS A 390 -24.55 -13.95 -5.75
#